data_AF-A0A9E8KRV3-F1
#
_entry.id   AF-A0A9E8KRV3-F1
#
_cell.length_a   1.000
_cell.length_b   1.000
_cell.length_c   1.000
_cell.angle_alpha   90.00
_cell.angle_beta   90.00
_cell.angle_gamma   90.00
#
_symmetry.space_group_name_H-M   'P 1'
#
loop_
_entity.id
_entity.type
_entity.pdbx_description
1 polymer ?
#
loop_
_entity_poly.entity_id
_entity_poly.type
_entity_poly.pdbx_seq_one_letter_code
_entity_poly.pdbx_strand_id
1 'polypeptide(L)'
;MNSLSKNIVSSQLSNCDAYTEKPEYGEFLFNGFIKLFDSYPLLADVHREFGSDQKLRILCYQLPEYPSLIEAFQTTASHQPAFLERSLFSSWLCFLMAGRLNLSVAVIKELFIAGLIQDIAANGADHLVAISPIFSSDAGSLNDRQQNHHHAVMTSRFLESVPRLPEGVKVLVRSHHEQFDGSGSPDGKVEQQLSLPQQVLIVANEAMILCNRDSVTPYNLSAILPIVKLNASVYFRPVFNALISVITSTHSSSNLPQSQSVVTSDVLDKQNQLMLRWPHLLKATAEVSLLNDNSTVITLTQIARRAWMLVTTAGILSDDISVWLSQLDSKEGGEDGTEVLLELDILLELDILLDELNTMILSYQQHLEGLTQDLSVEMSESKRASLVDLCYSIGEQLETFDLDEFTILNMCD
;
A
#
# COMPACT_ATOMS: atom_id res chain seq x y z
N MET A 1 -45.10 -47.70 11.83
CA MET A 1 -45.09 -46.27 12.20
C MET A 1 -43.89 -45.94 13.11
N ASN A 2 -42.65 -46.12 12.65
CA ASN A 2 -41.47 -45.84 13.49
C ASN A 2 -40.21 -45.35 12.73
N SER A 3 -40.36 -44.77 11.53
CA SER A 3 -39.21 -44.19 10.78
C SER A 3 -39.37 -42.71 10.43
N LEU A 4 -40.46 -42.05 10.85
CA LEU A 4 -40.71 -40.62 10.56
C LEU A 4 -40.31 -39.68 11.70
N SER A 5 -40.00 -40.20 12.90
CA SER A 5 -39.63 -39.38 14.07
C SER A 5 -38.13 -39.14 14.24
N LYS A 6 -37.24 -39.89 13.54
CA LYS A 6 -35.79 -39.71 13.63
C LYS A 6 -35.23 -38.60 12.73
N ASN A 7 -35.91 -38.26 11.63
CA ASN A 7 -35.45 -37.22 10.69
C ASN A 7 -35.88 -35.80 11.07
N ILE A 8 -36.74 -35.63 12.08
CA ILE A 8 -37.16 -34.30 12.57
C ILE A 8 -36.24 -33.82 13.70
N VAL A 9 -35.59 -34.74 14.43
CA VAL A 9 -34.67 -34.40 15.52
C VAL A 9 -33.27 -34.04 14.99
N SER A 10 -32.83 -34.64 13.87
CA SER A 10 -31.52 -34.32 13.28
C SER A 10 -31.47 -32.97 12.56
N SER A 11 -32.59 -32.45 12.06
CA SER A 11 -32.68 -31.13 11.43
C SER A 11 -32.87 -29.97 12.42
N GLN A 12 -33.23 -30.27 13.67
CA GLN A 12 -33.28 -29.27 14.75
C GLN A 12 -31.94 -29.12 15.48
N LEU A 13 -31.07 -30.14 15.47
CA LEU A 13 -29.71 -30.06 16.04
C LEU A 13 -28.74 -29.26 15.16
N SER A 14 -28.83 -29.37 13.83
CA SER A 14 -28.00 -28.59 12.91
C SER A 14 -28.26 -27.08 12.93
N ASN A 15 -29.42 -26.65 13.46
CA ASN A 15 -29.76 -25.25 13.64
C ASN A 15 -29.32 -24.69 15.00
N CYS A 16 -29.05 -25.52 16.02
CA CYS A 16 -28.55 -25.01 17.30
C CYS A 16 -27.09 -24.59 17.21
N ASP A 17 -26.26 -25.35 16.49
CA ASP A 17 -24.81 -25.11 16.37
C ASP A 17 -24.53 -23.78 15.63
N ALA A 18 -25.30 -23.47 14.58
CA ALA A 18 -25.16 -22.23 13.81
C ALA A 18 -25.55 -20.94 14.59
N TYR A 19 -26.33 -21.05 15.68
CA TYR A 19 -26.64 -19.90 16.55
C TYR A 19 -25.59 -19.70 17.65
N THR A 20 -24.90 -20.74 18.09
CA THR A 20 -23.79 -20.66 19.05
C THR A 20 -22.48 -20.19 18.40
N GLU A 21 -22.25 -20.51 17.13
CA GLU A 21 -21.04 -20.13 16.40
C GLU A 21 -20.98 -18.63 16.03
N LYS A 22 -22.13 -17.99 15.76
CA LYS A 22 -22.16 -16.56 15.37
C LYS A 22 -21.58 -15.62 16.43
N PRO A 23 -21.95 -15.73 17.72
CA PRO A 23 -21.29 -15.00 18.79
C PRO A 23 -19.77 -15.23 18.85
N GLU A 24 -19.33 -16.48 18.71
CA GLU A 24 -17.90 -16.86 18.76
C GLU A 24 -17.10 -16.25 17.60
N TYR A 25 -17.68 -16.23 16.40
CA TYR A 25 -17.04 -15.62 15.22
C TYR A 25 -16.92 -14.10 15.31
N GLY A 26 -17.98 -13.42 15.76
CA GLY A 26 -17.93 -11.97 15.99
C GLY A 26 -16.92 -11.60 17.08
N GLU A 27 -16.84 -12.42 18.13
CA GLU A 27 -15.88 -12.26 19.21
C GLU A 27 -14.43 -12.53 18.77
N PHE A 28 -14.20 -13.55 17.94
CA PHE A 28 -12.89 -13.82 17.33
C PHE A 28 -12.34 -12.60 16.59
N LEU A 29 -13.15 -11.97 15.72
CA LEU A 29 -12.73 -10.79 14.96
C LEU A 29 -12.46 -9.61 15.89
N PHE A 30 -13.37 -9.34 16.83
CA PHE A 30 -13.22 -8.21 17.75
C PHE A 30 -11.98 -8.37 18.64
N ASN A 31 -11.74 -9.57 19.17
CA ASN A 31 -10.53 -9.86 19.94
C ASN A 31 -9.26 -9.74 19.09
N GLY A 32 -9.34 -10.04 17.78
CA GLY A 32 -8.27 -9.77 16.82
C GLY A 32 -7.91 -8.28 16.76
N PHE A 33 -8.90 -7.39 16.67
CA PHE A 33 -8.67 -5.94 16.72
C PHE A 33 -8.09 -5.47 18.05
N ILE A 34 -8.59 -5.97 19.18
CA ILE A 34 -8.03 -5.65 20.49
C ILE A 34 -6.54 -6.04 20.54
N LYS A 35 -6.21 -7.25 20.09
CA LYS A 35 -4.82 -7.72 20.02
C LYS A 35 -3.96 -6.84 19.08
N LEU A 36 -4.51 -6.40 17.95
CA LEU A 36 -3.82 -5.48 17.04
C LEU A 36 -3.46 -4.17 17.76
N PHE A 37 -4.41 -3.56 18.46
CA PHE A 37 -4.18 -2.31 19.19
C PHE A 37 -3.25 -2.48 20.39
N ASP A 38 -3.33 -3.62 21.09
CA ASP A 38 -2.40 -3.95 22.17
C ASP A 38 -0.96 -4.14 21.66
N SER A 39 -0.81 -4.65 20.42
CA SER A 39 0.49 -4.87 19.79
C SER A 39 1.09 -3.59 19.22
N TYR A 40 0.25 -2.65 18.77
CA TYR A 40 0.68 -1.41 18.11
C TYR A 40 0.05 -0.17 18.79
N PRO A 41 0.70 0.40 19.82
CA PRO A 41 0.16 1.52 20.58
C PRO A 41 -0.21 2.75 19.74
N LEU A 42 0.56 3.05 18.68
CA LEU A 42 0.24 4.15 17.76
C LEU A 42 -1.12 3.95 17.08
N LEU A 43 -1.48 2.72 16.72
CA LEU A 43 -2.81 2.42 16.17
C LEU A 43 -3.89 2.52 17.24
N ALA A 44 -3.60 2.11 18.48
CA ALA A 44 -4.52 2.22 19.60
C ALA A 44 -4.87 3.69 19.89
N ASP A 45 -3.90 4.60 19.81
CA ASP A 45 -4.12 6.03 20.00
C ASP A 45 -4.99 6.62 18.88
N VAL A 46 -4.72 6.27 17.61
CA VAL A 46 -5.60 6.63 16.48
C VAL A 46 -7.01 6.09 16.69
N HIS A 47 -7.17 4.83 17.15
CA HIS A 47 -8.49 4.25 17.37
C HIS A 47 -9.23 4.92 18.52
N ARG A 48 -8.55 5.32 19.60
CA ARG A 48 -9.16 6.04 20.73
C ARG A 48 -9.72 7.38 20.30
N GLU A 49 -9.05 8.06 19.37
CA GLU A 49 -9.45 9.39 18.89
C GLU A 49 -10.54 9.34 17.82
N PHE A 50 -10.40 8.47 16.82
CA PHE A 50 -11.26 8.46 15.63
C PHE A 50 -12.20 7.26 15.52
N GLY A 51 -11.88 6.20 16.26
CA GLY A 51 -12.59 4.94 16.21
C GLY A 51 -13.86 4.90 17.07
N SER A 52 -14.38 3.69 17.23
CA SER A 52 -15.50 3.39 18.11
C SER A 52 -15.61 1.88 18.29
N ASP A 53 -15.25 1.38 19.47
CA ASP A 53 -15.38 -0.03 19.84
C ASP A 53 -16.79 -0.56 19.58
N GLN A 54 -17.83 0.25 19.87
CA GLN A 54 -19.20 -0.15 19.64
C GLN A 54 -19.49 -0.38 18.16
N LYS A 55 -19.09 0.55 17.28
CA LYS A 55 -19.30 0.40 15.83
C LYS A 55 -18.46 -0.73 15.26
N LEU A 56 -17.19 -0.83 15.68
CA LEU A 56 -16.28 -1.89 15.26
C LEU A 56 -16.81 -3.26 15.67
N ARG A 57 -17.30 -3.40 16.91
CA ARG A 57 -17.97 -4.62 17.38
C ARG A 57 -19.20 -4.94 16.56
N ILE A 58 -20.07 -3.97 16.26
CA ILE A 58 -21.23 -4.21 15.39
C ILE A 58 -20.80 -4.76 14.03
N LEU A 59 -19.76 -4.19 13.40
CA LEU A 59 -19.23 -4.67 12.13
C LEU A 59 -18.65 -6.10 12.22
N CYS A 60 -17.91 -6.42 13.30
CA CYS A 60 -17.40 -7.76 13.55
C CYS A 60 -18.52 -8.80 13.64
N TYR A 61 -19.62 -8.48 14.32
CA TYR A 61 -20.76 -9.39 14.48
C TYR A 61 -21.66 -9.47 13.24
N GLN A 62 -21.39 -8.68 12.20
CA GLN A 62 -22.09 -8.78 10.92
C GLN A 62 -21.43 -9.75 9.93
N LEU A 63 -20.12 -10.00 10.01
CA LEU A 63 -19.45 -10.95 9.11
C LEU A 63 -20.03 -12.38 9.21
N PRO A 64 -20.43 -12.88 10.40
CA PRO A 64 -21.10 -14.17 10.56
C PRO A 64 -22.48 -14.28 9.89
N GLU A 65 -23.01 -13.20 9.29
CA GLU A 65 -24.15 -13.28 8.36
C GLU A 65 -23.79 -14.02 7.06
N TYR A 66 -22.49 -14.19 6.77
CA TYR A 66 -21.94 -14.86 5.58
C TYR A 66 -21.04 -16.05 6.01
N PRO A 67 -21.61 -17.23 6.34
CA PRO A 67 -20.86 -18.35 6.90
C PRO A 67 -19.63 -18.78 6.09
N SER A 68 -19.78 -18.93 4.77
CA SER A 68 -18.66 -19.32 3.89
C SER A 68 -17.53 -18.29 3.90
N LEU A 69 -17.83 -17.01 4.11
CA LEU A 69 -16.82 -15.94 4.12
C LEU A 69 -16.03 -15.92 5.44
N ILE A 70 -16.72 -16.06 6.58
CA ILE A 70 -16.04 -16.10 7.88
C ILE A 70 -15.22 -17.40 8.03
N GLU A 71 -15.73 -18.53 7.56
CA GLU A 71 -15.00 -19.80 7.55
C GLU A 71 -13.73 -19.71 6.71
N ALA A 72 -13.82 -19.11 5.51
CA ALA A 72 -12.67 -18.88 4.65
C ALA A 72 -11.63 -17.97 5.32
N PHE A 73 -12.09 -16.85 5.88
CA PHE A 73 -11.22 -15.91 6.59
C PHE A 73 -10.50 -16.56 7.77
N GLN A 74 -11.21 -17.31 8.61
CA GLN A 74 -10.62 -18.00 9.76
C GLN A 74 -9.66 -19.11 9.36
N THR A 75 -9.98 -19.85 8.30
CA THR A 75 -9.09 -20.87 7.75
C THR A 75 -7.76 -20.24 7.34
N THR A 76 -7.79 -19.12 6.61
CA THR A 76 -6.56 -18.41 6.22
C THR A 76 -5.85 -17.81 7.44
N ALA A 77 -6.58 -17.12 8.32
CA ALA A 77 -6.03 -16.46 9.51
C ALA A 77 -5.36 -17.43 10.49
N SER A 78 -5.88 -18.64 10.65
CA SER A 78 -5.31 -19.65 11.57
C SER A 78 -3.97 -20.20 11.10
N HIS A 79 -3.73 -20.24 9.79
CA HIS A 79 -2.47 -20.70 9.20
C HIS A 79 -1.48 -19.56 8.92
N GLN A 80 -1.95 -18.31 8.89
CA GLN A 80 -1.17 -17.15 8.44
C GLN A 80 -1.41 -15.93 9.34
N PRO A 81 -0.63 -15.77 10.44
CA PRO A 81 -0.77 -14.64 11.35
C PRO A 81 -0.60 -13.27 10.67
N ALA A 82 0.34 -13.16 9.72
CA ALA A 82 0.57 -11.92 8.97
C ALA A 82 -0.63 -11.52 8.10
N PHE A 83 -1.36 -12.50 7.54
CA PHE A 83 -2.61 -12.23 6.80
C PHE A 83 -3.67 -11.64 7.74
N LEU A 84 -3.84 -12.21 8.93
CA LEU A 84 -4.82 -11.73 9.91
C LEU A 84 -4.53 -10.27 10.27
N GLU A 85 -3.28 -9.95 10.60
CA GLU A 85 -2.87 -8.60 10.98
C GLU A 85 -3.10 -7.58 9.87
N ARG A 86 -2.61 -7.87 8.65
CA ARG A 86 -2.82 -7.02 7.45
C ARG A 86 -4.30 -6.80 7.15
N SER A 87 -5.11 -7.84 7.30
CA SER A 87 -6.56 -7.79 7.04
C SER A 87 -7.29 -6.92 8.06
N LEU A 88 -6.98 -7.09 9.35
CA LEU A 88 -7.53 -6.27 10.42
C LEU A 88 -7.13 -4.81 10.23
N PHE A 89 -5.84 -4.53 9.99
CA PHE A 89 -5.38 -3.17 9.74
C PHE A 89 -6.12 -2.51 8.56
N SER A 90 -6.18 -3.20 7.41
CA SER A 90 -6.79 -2.65 6.19
C SER A 90 -8.28 -2.37 6.38
N SER A 91 -8.99 -3.29 7.04
CA SER A 91 -10.41 -3.14 7.39
C SER A 91 -10.67 -1.98 8.35
N TRP A 92 -9.85 -1.86 9.40
CA TRP A 92 -9.93 -0.79 10.38
C TRP A 92 -9.68 0.58 9.74
N LEU A 93 -8.62 0.69 8.92
CA LEU A 93 -8.29 1.95 8.27
C LEU A 93 -9.38 2.38 7.29
N CYS A 94 -9.93 1.43 6.51
CA CYS A 94 -11.10 1.67 5.66
C CYS A 94 -12.30 2.20 6.47
N PHE A 95 -12.58 1.60 7.63
CA PHE A 95 -13.66 2.04 8.53
C PHE A 95 -13.45 3.49 9.00
N LEU A 96 -12.23 3.86 9.42
CA LEU A 96 -11.92 5.22 9.86
C LEU A 96 -12.06 6.23 8.72
N MET A 97 -11.44 5.94 7.57
CA MET A 97 -11.47 6.82 6.39
C MET A 97 -12.89 7.02 5.86
N ALA A 98 -13.68 5.95 5.79
CA ALA A 98 -15.08 6.02 5.37
C ALA A 98 -15.93 6.88 6.31
N GLY A 99 -15.64 6.83 7.62
CA GLY A 99 -16.24 7.73 8.61
C GLY A 99 -15.88 9.20 8.37
N ARG A 100 -14.61 9.51 8.12
CA ARG A 100 -14.14 10.89 7.80
C ARG A 100 -14.76 11.43 6.51
N LEU A 101 -14.96 10.56 5.51
CA LEU A 101 -15.59 10.89 4.24
C LEU A 101 -17.14 10.96 4.33
N ASN A 102 -17.72 10.72 5.50
CA ASN A 102 -19.17 10.68 5.72
C ASN A 102 -19.90 9.70 4.77
N LEU A 103 -19.28 8.55 4.50
CA LEU A 103 -19.91 7.51 3.68
C LEU A 103 -21.08 6.86 4.42
N SER A 104 -22.03 6.32 3.66
CA SER A 104 -23.20 5.66 4.25
C SER A 104 -22.81 4.41 5.06
N VAL A 105 -23.64 4.03 6.04
CA VAL A 105 -23.44 2.82 6.85
C VAL A 105 -23.30 1.56 5.99
N ALA A 106 -24.06 1.48 4.88
CA ALA A 106 -23.97 0.35 3.94
C ALA A 106 -22.58 0.28 3.29
N VAL A 107 -22.05 1.42 2.81
CA VAL A 107 -20.72 1.49 2.18
C VAL A 107 -19.60 1.23 3.20
N ILE A 108 -19.75 1.71 4.44
CA ILE A 108 -18.80 1.40 5.53
C ILE A 108 -18.75 -0.11 5.77
N LYS A 109 -19.91 -0.79 5.79
CA LYS A 109 -19.96 -2.25 5.92
C LYS A 109 -19.26 -2.95 4.75
N GLU A 110 -19.50 -2.51 3.52
CA GLU A 110 -18.85 -3.09 2.35
C GLU A 110 -17.33 -2.92 2.38
N LEU A 111 -16.84 -1.74 2.73
CA LEU A 111 -15.41 -1.43 2.88
C LEU A 111 -14.76 -2.21 4.01
N PHE A 112 -15.43 -2.32 5.16
CA PHE A 112 -14.96 -3.11 6.28
C PHE A 112 -14.77 -4.58 5.88
N ILE A 113 -15.77 -5.16 5.20
CA ILE A 113 -15.68 -6.54 4.71
C ILE A 113 -14.57 -6.66 3.66
N ALA A 114 -14.55 -5.78 2.66
CA ALA A 114 -13.56 -5.81 1.58
C ALA A 114 -12.12 -5.72 2.12
N GLY A 115 -11.86 -4.83 3.07
CA GLY A 115 -10.54 -4.70 3.72
C GLY A 115 -10.12 -5.95 4.49
N LEU A 116 -11.06 -6.69 5.09
CA LEU A 116 -10.75 -7.96 5.77
C LEU A 116 -10.37 -9.06 4.77
N ILE A 117 -10.98 -9.08 3.59
CA ILE A 117 -10.96 -10.27 2.74
C ILE A 117 -10.22 -10.10 1.42
N GLN A 118 -9.73 -8.91 1.09
CA GLN A 118 -9.12 -8.60 -0.22
C GLN A 118 -8.00 -9.56 -0.65
N ASP A 119 -7.26 -10.11 0.32
CA ASP A 119 -6.10 -10.98 0.09
C ASP A 119 -6.34 -12.46 0.49
N ILE A 120 -7.59 -12.90 0.72
CA ILE A 120 -7.86 -14.28 1.19
C ILE A 120 -7.33 -15.35 0.23
N ALA A 121 -7.21 -15.04 -1.06
CA ALA A 121 -6.69 -15.93 -2.09
C ALA A 121 -5.20 -15.72 -2.42
N ALA A 122 -4.46 -14.88 -1.67
CA ALA A 122 -3.08 -14.51 -1.99
C ALA A 122 -2.12 -15.72 -2.03
N ASN A 123 -2.38 -16.73 -1.18
CA ASN A 123 -1.58 -17.97 -1.09
C ASN A 123 -2.26 -19.17 -1.75
N GLY A 124 -3.14 -18.91 -2.73
CA GLY A 124 -3.91 -19.93 -3.44
C GLY A 124 -5.36 -20.02 -2.97
N ALA A 125 -6.17 -20.70 -3.76
CA ALA A 125 -7.63 -20.75 -3.62
C ALA A 125 -8.19 -22.12 -3.20
N ASP A 126 -7.33 -23.09 -2.86
CA ASP A 126 -7.75 -24.47 -2.57
C ASP A 126 -8.73 -24.56 -1.39
N HIS A 127 -8.47 -23.80 -0.33
CA HIS A 127 -9.37 -23.72 0.82
C HIS A 127 -10.74 -23.09 0.44
N LEU A 128 -10.76 -22.14 -0.50
CA LEU A 128 -11.99 -21.54 -1.00
C LEU A 128 -12.82 -22.53 -1.82
N VAL A 129 -12.17 -23.39 -2.61
CA VAL A 129 -12.83 -24.49 -3.35
C VAL A 129 -13.44 -25.51 -2.39
N ALA A 130 -12.75 -25.84 -1.30
CA ALA A 130 -13.27 -26.74 -0.29
C ALA A 130 -14.54 -26.20 0.40
N ILE A 131 -14.59 -24.88 0.65
CA ILE A 131 -15.70 -24.21 1.34
C ILE A 131 -16.89 -23.97 0.40
N SER A 132 -16.63 -23.67 -0.87
CA SER A 132 -17.68 -23.36 -1.85
C SER A 132 -17.57 -24.31 -3.05
N PRO A 133 -18.35 -25.42 -3.06
CA PRO A 133 -18.33 -26.39 -4.16
C PRO A 133 -18.76 -25.83 -5.52
N ILE A 134 -19.42 -24.66 -5.53
CA ILE A 134 -19.83 -23.95 -6.75
C ILE A 134 -18.75 -22.99 -7.26
N PHE A 135 -17.74 -22.67 -6.44
CA PHE A 135 -16.58 -21.91 -6.84
C PHE A 135 -15.53 -22.86 -7.46
N SER A 136 -14.98 -22.44 -8.60
CA SER A 136 -13.84 -23.11 -9.22
C SER A 136 -12.63 -22.19 -9.15
N SER A 137 -11.48 -22.75 -8.75
CA SER A 137 -10.20 -22.05 -8.81
C SER A 137 -9.65 -21.98 -10.24
N ASP A 138 -10.31 -22.59 -11.22
CA ASP A 138 -9.94 -22.51 -12.63
C ASP A 138 -10.19 -21.08 -13.15
N ALA A 139 -9.15 -20.25 -13.00
CA ALA A 139 -9.06 -18.93 -13.56
C ALA A 139 -8.84 -19.07 -15.07
N GLY A 140 -9.85 -19.54 -15.83
CA GLY A 140 -9.71 -19.78 -17.27
C GLY A 140 -8.95 -18.64 -17.96
N SER A 141 -8.00 -18.97 -18.86
CA SER A 141 -6.98 -18.08 -19.46
C SER A 141 -7.04 -16.60 -19.03
N LEU A 142 -6.56 -16.28 -17.82
CA LEU A 142 -6.31 -14.89 -17.45
C LEU A 142 -5.31 -14.28 -18.44
N ASN A 143 -5.51 -13.01 -18.78
CA ASN A 143 -4.49 -12.27 -19.53
C ASN A 143 -3.31 -11.92 -18.62
N ASP A 144 -2.17 -11.54 -19.20
CA ASP A 144 -0.93 -11.25 -18.46
C ASP A 144 -1.14 -10.20 -17.34
N ARG A 145 -1.98 -9.19 -17.61
CA ARG A 145 -2.34 -8.15 -16.64
C ARG A 145 -3.08 -8.71 -15.42
N GLN A 146 -3.98 -9.66 -15.66
CA GLN A 146 -4.75 -10.35 -14.62
C GLN A 146 -3.89 -11.34 -13.82
N GLN A 147 -2.83 -11.90 -14.41
CA GLN A 147 -1.91 -12.78 -13.70
C GLN A 147 -1.16 -12.07 -12.57
N ASN A 148 -0.76 -10.81 -12.78
CA ASN A 148 -0.03 -10.02 -11.78
C ASN A 148 -0.76 -9.90 -10.43
N HIS A 149 -2.10 -9.79 -10.47
CA HIS A 149 -2.95 -9.72 -9.28
C HIS A 149 -4.09 -10.74 -9.37
N HIS A 150 -3.74 -11.98 -9.73
CA HIS A 150 -4.68 -13.09 -9.86
C HIS A 150 -5.52 -13.25 -8.58
N HIS A 151 -4.94 -13.03 -7.39
CA HIS A 151 -5.66 -13.18 -6.12
C HIS A 151 -6.83 -12.20 -5.98
N ALA A 152 -6.74 -10.98 -6.52
CA ALA A 152 -7.86 -10.03 -6.53
C ALA A 152 -9.02 -10.56 -7.39
N VAL A 153 -8.69 -11.16 -8.54
CA VAL A 153 -9.67 -11.80 -9.43
C VAL A 153 -10.30 -13.01 -8.74
N MET A 154 -9.49 -13.89 -8.14
CA MET A 154 -9.98 -15.11 -7.49
C MET A 154 -10.82 -14.82 -6.26
N THR A 155 -10.39 -13.87 -5.44
CA THR A 155 -11.19 -13.43 -4.30
C THR A 155 -12.52 -12.87 -4.80
N SER A 156 -12.52 -11.97 -5.80
CA SER A 156 -13.76 -11.44 -6.38
C SER A 156 -14.70 -12.54 -6.89
N ARG A 157 -14.17 -13.58 -7.57
CA ARG A 157 -14.97 -14.72 -8.06
C ARG A 157 -15.50 -15.58 -6.93
N PHE A 158 -14.70 -15.86 -5.90
CA PHE A 158 -15.17 -16.57 -4.71
C PHE A 158 -16.34 -15.85 -4.06
N LEU A 159 -16.27 -14.53 -3.94
CA LEU A 159 -17.34 -13.72 -3.36
C LEU A 159 -18.65 -13.78 -4.16
N GLU A 160 -18.62 -14.07 -5.47
CA GLU A 160 -19.84 -14.32 -6.25
C GLU A 160 -20.60 -15.56 -5.77
N SER A 161 -19.90 -16.51 -5.15
CA SER A 161 -20.51 -17.72 -4.57
C SER A 161 -21.09 -17.51 -3.17
N VAL A 162 -20.82 -16.36 -2.52
CA VAL A 162 -21.25 -16.09 -1.15
C VAL A 162 -22.69 -15.55 -1.13
N PRO A 163 -23.67 -16.27 -0.57
CA PRO A 163 -25.06 -15.87 -0.61
C PRO A 163 -25.32 -14.53 0.10
N ARG A 164 -26.12 -13.66 -0.52
CA ARG A 164 -26.59 -12.38 0.03
C ARG A 164 -25.50 -11.33 0.30
N LEU A 165 -24.25 -11.60 -0.10
CA LEU A 165 -23.17 -10.63 -0.01
C LEU A 165 -23.48 -9.44 -0.93
N PRO A 166 -23.32 -8.19 -0.47
CA PRO A 166 -23.51 -7.02 -1.31
C PRO A 166 -22.55 -6.99 -2.51
N GLU A 167 -23.07 -6.60 -3.68
CA GLU A 167 -22.29 -6.54 -4.92
C GLU A 167 -21.06 -5.63 -4.79
N GLY A 168 -21.17 -4.54 -4.02
CA GLY A 168 -20.11 -3.57 -3.81
C GLY A 168 -18.83 -4.20 -3.26
N VAL A 169 -18.93 -5.20 -2.37
CA VAL A 169 -17.76 -5.90 -1.80
C VAL A 169 -16.90 -6.53 -2.89
N LYS A 170 -17.54 -7.14 -3.90
CA LYS A 170 -16.84 -7.80 -5.01
C LYS A 170 -16.09 -6.80 -5.88
N VAL A 171 -16.77 -5.69 -6.21
CA VAL A 171 -16.20 -4.62 -7.04
C VAL A 171 -15.02 -3.95 -6.33
N LEU A 172 -15.15 -3.70 -5.03
CA LEU A 172 -14.09 -3.16 -4.18
C LEU A 172 -12.86 -4.06 -4.22
N VAL A 173 -13.03 -5.33 -3.86
CA VAL A 173 -11.93 -6.30 -3.78
C VAL A 173 -11.29 -6.54 -5.14
N ARG A 174 -12.06 -6.58 -6.23
CA ARG A 174 -11.46 -6.71 -7.56
C ARG A 174 -10.51 -5.54 -7.88
N SER A 175 -10.79 -4.35 -7.36
CA SER A 175 -10.14 -3.11 -7.78
C SER A 175 -9.01 -2.62 -6.85
N HIS A 176 -8.66 -3.35 -5.79
CA HIS A 176 -7.73 -2.85 -4.76
C HIS A 176 -6.26 -2.71 -5.22
N HIS A 177 -5.91 -3.28 -6.39
CA HIS A 177 -4.62 -3.09 -7.07
C HIS A 177 -4.72 -2.22 -8.33
N GLU A 178 -5.88 -1.58 -8.56
CA GLU A 178 -5.99 -0.55 -9.58
C GLU A 178 -5.19 0.68 -9.15
N GLN A 179 -4.66 1.41 -10.13
CA GLN A 179 -3.89 2.63 -9.89
C GLN A 179 -4.57 3.80 -10.60
N PHE A 180 -4.45 4.99 -10.04
CA PHE A 180 -5.13 6.20 -10.53
C PHE A 180 -4.85 6.52 -12.01
N ASP A 181 -3.73 6.03 -12.54
CA ASP A 181 -3.28 6.24 -13.91
C ASP A 181 -3.66 5.12 -14.88
N GLY A 182 -4.33 4.07 -14.40
CA GLY A 182 -4.70 2.91 -15.19
C GLY A 182 -3.53 1.96 -15.48
N SER A 183 -2.42 2.03 -14.75
CA SER A 183 -1.33 1.04 -14.80
C SER A 183 -1.60 -0.20 -13.94
N GLY A 184 -2.46 -0.07 -12.93
CA GLY A 184 -2.85 -1.14 -12.00
C GLY A 184 -3.62 -2.28 -12.67
N SER A 185 -4.06 -3.27 -11.88
CA SER A 185 -4.79 -4.41 -12.44
C SER A 185 -5.85 -4.93 -11.48
N PRO A 186 -6.85 -5.73 -11.93
CA PRO A 186 -6.95 -6.48 -13.18
C PRO A 186 -7.58 -5.75 -14.39
N ASP A 187 -8.35 -4.69 -14.18
CA ASP A 187 -9.17 -4.04 -15.22
C ASP A 187 -8.47 -2.82 -15.84
N GLY A 188 -7.51 -2.20 -15.15
CA GLY A 188 -6.78 -1.04 -15.64
C GLY A 188 -7.55 0.25 -15.58
N LYS A 189 -8.30 0.43 -14.49
CA LYS A 189 -9.16 1.58 -14.30
C LYS A 189 -8.33 2.81 -13.98
N VAL A 190 -8.62 3.91 -14.66
CA VAL A 190 -8.09 5.24 -14.30
C VAL A 190 -8.93 5.86 -13.18
N GLU A 191 -8.41 6.92 -12.55
CA GLU A 191 -9.03 7.60 -11.42
C GLU A 191 -10.51 7.94 -11.63
N GLN A 192 -10.88 8.44 -12.81
CA GLN A 192 -12.26 8.84 -13.11
C GLN A 192 -13.23 7.65 -13.19
N GLN A 193 -12.71 6.43 -13.35
CA GLN A 193 -13.49 5.19 -13.39
C GLN A 193 -13.57 4.50 -12.01
N LEU A 194 -12.79 4.96 -11.03
CA LEU A 194 -12.77 4.43 -9.67
C LEU A 194 -13.74 5.22 -8.80
N SER A 195 -14.77 4.54 -8.31
CA SER A 195 -15.70 5.11 -7.33
C SER A 195 -14.98 5.47 -6.04
N LEU A 196 -15.52 6.44 -5.28
CA LEU A 196 -14.93 6.88 -4.02
C LEU A 196 -14.64 5.71 -3.04
N PRO A 197 -15.49 4.69 -2.87
CA PRO A 197 -15.16 3.52 -2.05
C PRO A 197 -13.99 2.69 -2.61
N GLN A 198 -13.87 2.51 -3.93
CA GLN A 198 -12.70 1.81 -4.51
C GLN A 198 -11.41 2.57 -4.19
N GLN A 199 -11.43 3.89 -4.31
CA GLN A 199 -10.30 4.75 -3.93
C GLN A 199 -9.94 4.59 -2.45
N VAL A 200 -10.92 4.49 -1.54
CA VAL A 200 -10.66 4.25 -0.11
C VAL A 200 -9.91 2.94 0.12
N LEU A 201 -10.35 1.84 -0.52
CA LEU A 201 -9.69 0.55 -0.34
C LEU A 201 -8.27 0.54 -0.92
N ILE A 202 -8.07 1.15 -2.09
CA ILE A 202 -6.74 1.31 -2.71
C ILE A 202 -5.80 2.08 -1.77
N VAL A 203 -6.24 3.24 -1.27
CA VAL A 203 -5.41 4.06 -0.37
C VAL A 203 -5.15 3.34 0.96
N ALA A 204 -6.11 2.59 1.51
CA ALA A 204 -5.89 1.81 2.72
C ALA A 204 -4.86 0.69 2.50
N ASN A 205 -4.89 0.02 1.35
CA ASN A 205 -3.91 -0.98 0.95
C ASN A 205 -2.52 -0.37 0.75
N GLU A 206 -2.42 0.78 0.07
CA GLU A 206 -1.16 1.54 -0.07
C GLU A 206 -0.59 1.93 1.29
N ALA A 207 -1.40 2.48 2.19
CA ALA A 207 -0.98 2.88 3.53
C ALA A 207 -0.46 1.68 4.33
N MET A 208 -1.13 0.53 4.24
CA MET A 208 -0.67 -0.72 4.86
C MET A 208 0.71 -1.12 4.34
N ILE A 209 0.91 -1.09 3.02
CA ILE A 209 2.20 -1.45 2.40
C ILE A 209 3.28 -0.51 2.91
N LEU A 210 3.03 0.80 2.88
CA LEU A 210 3.98 1.84 3.30
C LEU A 210 4.36 1.69 4.78
N CYS A 211 3.38 1.55 5.67
CA CYS A 211 3.65 1.50 7.11
C CYS A 211 4.23 0.16 7.56
N ASN A 212 4.23 -0.87 6.71
CA ASN A 212 4.81 -2.18 6.99
C ASN A 212 6.15 -2.42 6.26
N ARG A 213 6.73 -1.40 5.60
CA ARG A 213 8.07 -1.48 4.99
C ARG A 213 9.17 -1.58 6.05
N ASP A 214 9.02 -0.83 7.14
CA ASP A 214 9.95 -0.88 8.27
C ASP A 214 9.57 -2.02 9.20
N SER A 215 10.48 -3.00 9.32
CA SER A 215 10.31 -4.14 10.22
C SER A 215 10.57 -3.80 11.69
N VAL A 216 11.23 -2.67 11.96
CA VAL A 216 11.52 -2.20 13.33
C VAL A 216 10.29 -1.52 13.93
N THR A 217 9.63 -0.65 13.16
CA THR A 217 8.42 0.06 13.60
C THR A 217 7.22 -0.15 12.65
N PRO A 218 6.74 -1.39 12.47
CA PRO A 218 5.62 -1.66 11.58
C PRO A 218 4.35 -0.95 12.07
N TYR A 219 3.51 -0.56 11.11
CA TYR A 219 2.26 0.19 11.30
C TYR A 219 2.42 1.59 11.91
N ASN A 220 3.60 2.20 11.78
CA ASN A 220 3.80 3.61 12.12
C ASN A 220 3.17 4.53 11.04
N LEU A 221 1.89 4.87 11.23
CA LEU A 221 1.15 5.75 10.33
C LEU A 221 1.71 7.17 10.25
N SER A 222 2.32 7.70 11.32
CA SER A 222 2.96 9.02 11.30
C SER A 222 4.19 9.06 10.40
N ALA A 223 4.96 7.97 10.33
CA ALA A 223 6.15 7.90 9.49
C ALA A 223 5.81 8.05 7.99
N ILE A 224 4.63 7.58 7.56
CA ILE A 224 4.25 7.65 6.14
C ILE A 224 3.60 8.99 5.75
N LEU A 225 3.39 9.91 6.70
CA LEU A 225 2.69 11.18 6.47
C LEU A 225 3.28 12.02 5.31
N PRO A 226 4.61 12.15 5.15
CA PRO A 226 5.19 12.88 4.02
C PRO A 226 4.76 12.31 2.66
N ILE A 227 4.81 10.98 2.51
CA ILE A 227 4.41 10.27 1.28
C ILE A 227 2.90 10.43 1.05
N VAL A 228 2.09 10.32 2.10
CA VAL A 228 0.63 10.51 2.01
C VAL A 228 0.26 11.93 1.57
N LYS A 229 0.95 12.96 2.09
CA LYS A 229 0.77 14.37 1.66
C LYS A 229 1.15 14.57 0.20
N LEU A 230 2.26 13.97 -0.23
CA LEU A 230 2.67 13.98 -1.64
C LEU A 230 1.58 13.36 -2.51
N ASN A 231 1.10 12.17 -2.17
CA ASN A 231 0.09 11.47 -2.97
C ASN A 231 -1.21 12.27 -3.07
N ALA A 232 -1.62 12.95 -1.98
CA ALA A 232 -2.79 13.83 -1.97
C ALA A 232 -2.71 14.99 -2.97
N SER A 233 -1.50 15.39 -3.37
CA SER A 233 -1.27 16.43 -4.38
C SER A 233 -1.38 15.91 -5.82
N VAL A 234 -1.35 14.59 -6.01
CA VAL A 234 -1.29 13.94 -7.32
C VAL A 234 -2.60 13.24 -7.67
N TYR A 235 -3.17 12.44 -6.77
CA TYR A 235 -4.37 11.62 -7.02
C TYR A 235 -5.20 11.39 -5.76
N PHE A 236 -6.47 10.96 -5.92
CA PHE A 236 -7.41 10.64 -4.85
C PHE A 236 -7.44 11.65 -3.68
N ARG A 237 -7.28 12.94 -3.99
CA ARG A 237 -7.10 14.01 -2.99
C ARG A 237 -8.10 13.95 -1.83
N PRO A 238 -9.42 13.73 -2.02
CA PRO A 238 -10.37 13.63 -0.90
C PRO A 238 -10.05 12.47 0.05
N VAL A 239 -9.62 11.32 -0.50
CA VAL A 239 -9.34 10.10 0.25
C VAL A 239 -8.02 10.22 1.00
N PHE A 240 -6.95 10.72 0.38
CA PHE A 240 -5.71 10.99 1.10
C PHE A 240 -5.89 12.07 2.16
N ASN A 241 -6.70 13.11 1.93
CA ASN A 241 -7.01 14.09 2.97
C ASN A 241 -7.75 13.46 4.16
N ALA A 242 -8.62 12.47 3.90
CA ALA A 242 -9.25 11.71 4.98
C ALA A 242 -8.22 10.90 5.77
N LEU A 243 -7.26 10.25 5.11
CA LEU A 243 -6.16 9.55 5.76
C LEU A 243 -5.26 10.51 6.55
N ILE A 244 -4.82 11.62 5.96
CA ILE A 244 -4.03 12.67 6.63
C ILE A 244 -4.75 13.13 7.89
N SER A 245 -6.06 13.35 7.83
CA SER A 245 -6.85 13.76 8.99
C SER A 245 -6.91 12.69 10.10
N VAL A 246 -6.77 11.41 9.78
CA VAL A 246 -6.68 10.32 10.76
C VAL A 246 -5.27 10.25 11.36
N ILE A 247 -4.24 10.53 10.56
CA ILE A 247 -2.83 10.47 10.97
C ILE A 247 -2.41 11.71 11.80
N THR A 248 -2.81 12.92 11.39
CA THR A 248 -2.21 14.17 11.91
C THR A 248 -2.58 14.51 13.35
N SER A 249 -3.69 14.01 13.89
CA SER A 249 -4.11 14.39 15.24
C SER A 249 -3.38 13.63 16.36
N THR A 250 -2.61 12.59 16.04
CA THR A 250 -1.82 11.83 17.02
C THR A 250 -0.43 12.40 17.30
N HIS A 251 0.04 13.39 16.52
CA HIS A 251 1.37 14.01 16.71
C HIS A 251 1.50 14.83 18.00
N SER A 252 0.42 15.04 18.76
CA SER A 252 0.46 15.88 19.95
C SER A 252 0.88 15.15 21.24
N SER A 253 1.23 13.85 21.23
CA SER A 253 1.41 13.11 22.50
C SER A 253 2.44 11.97 22.56
N SER A 254 3.21 11.67 21.51
CA SER A 254 4.17 10.56 21.57
C SER A 254 5.62 11.03 21.47
N ASN A 255 6.39 10.82 22.53
CA ASN A 255 7.83 10.57 22.43
C ASN A 255 7.98 9.34 21.51
N LEU A 256 8.25 9.55 20.22
CA LEU A 256 8.60 8.43 19.35
C LEU A 256 9.82 7.73 19.97
N PRO A 257 9.85 6.39 20.02
CA PRO A 257 11.10 5.69 20.24
C PRO A 257 12.10 6.21 19.20
N GLN A 258 13.23 6.73 19.66
CA GLN A 258 14.40 7.01 18.83
C GLN A 258 14.93 5.69 18.28
N SER A 259 14.29 5.15 17.23
CA SER A 259 14.66 3.84 16.67
C SER A 259 15.15 3.90 15.24
N GLN A 260 15.14 5.07 14.58
CA GLN A 260 15.92 5.30 13.37
C GLN A 260 16.98 6.37 13.66
N SER A 261 18.20 5.88 13.88
CA SER A 261 19.40 6.70 13.72
C SER A 261 19.55 6.97 12.23
N VAL A 262 18.90 8.01 11.73
CA VAL A 262 19.18 8.51 10.37
C VAL A 262 20.55 9.18 10.41
N VAL A 263 21.47 8.73 9.56
CA VAL A 263 22.81 9.27 9.46
C VAL A 263 22.82 10.30 8.34
N THR A 264 23.26 11.53 8.62
CA THR A 264 23.25 12.63 7.64
C THR A 264 24.02 12.28 6.38
N SER A 265 25.19 11.63 6.50
CA SER A 265 25.99 11.17 5.36
C SER A 265 25.19 10.24 4.42
N ASP A 266 24.42 9.31 4.97
CA ASP A 266 23.62 8.36 4.18
C ASP A 266 22.52 9.07 3.39
N VAL A 267 21.89 10.08 4.00
CA VAL A 267 20.86 10.91 3.35
C VAL A 267 21.48 11.76 2.24
N LEU A 268 22.66 12.34 2.48
CA LEU A 268 23.41 13.11 1.48
C LEU A 268 23.85 12.25 0.30
N ASP A 269 24.41 11.07 0.55
CA ASP A 269 24.79 10.12 -0.50
C ASP A 269 23.59 9.68 -1.34
N LYS A 270 22.47 9.36 -0.68
CA LYS A 270 21.21 9.03 -1.35
C LYS A 270 20.72 10.17 -2.24
N GLN A 271 20.75 11.41 -1.73
CA GLN A 271 20.40 12.60 -2.50
C GLN A 271 21.30 12.75 -3.74
N ASN A 272 22.61 12.66 -3.57
CA ASN A 272 23.59 12.80 -4.64
C ASN A 272 23.38 11.75 -5.75
N GLN A 273 23.16 10.48 -5.38
CA GLN A 273 22.85 9.43 -6.34
C GLN A 273 21.56 9.72 -7.12
N LEU A 274 20.51 10.20 -6.44
CA LEU A 274 19.24 10.53 -7.10
C LEU A 274 19.37 11.75 -8.02
N MET A 275 20.17 12.76 -7.66
CA MET A 275 20.47 13.91 -8.51
C MET A 275 21.15 13.51 -9.82
N LEU A 276 22.04 12.51 -9.80
CA LEU A 276 22.70 12.00 -11.01
C LEU A 276 21.74 11.23 -11.92
N ARG A 277 20.79 10.48 -11.35
CA ARG A 277 19.82 9.66 -12.09
C ARG A 277 18.65 10.48 -12.64
N TRP A 278 18.27 11.56 -11.96
CA TRP A 278 17.10 12.38 -12.28
C TRP A 278 17.04 12.94 -13.72
N PRO A 279 18.12 13.53 -14.29
CA PRO A 279 18.12 14.00 -15.67
C PRO A 279 17.85 12.90 -16.70
N HIS A 280 18.32 11.68 -16.44
CA HIS A 280 18.12 10.53 -17.33
C HIS A 280 16.65 10.11 -17.36
N LEU A 281 15.99 10.10 -16.21
CA LEU A 281 14.54 9.84 -16.12
C LEU A 281 13.74 10.89 -16.90
N LEU A 282 14.07 12.18 -16.74
CA LEU A 282 13.39 13.26 -17.47
C LEU A 282 13.57 13.13 -18.99
N LYS A 283 14.80 12.84 -19.44
CA LYS A 283 15.10 12.64 -20.86
C LYS A 283 14.39 11.41 -21.42
N ALA A 284 14.41 10.29 -20.69
CA ALA A 284 13.68 9.08 -21.08
C ALA A 284 12.17 9.36 -21.18
N THR A 285 11.61 10.11 -20.23
CA THR A 285 10.18 10.45 -20.23
C THR A 285 9.82 11.26 -21.48
N ALA A 286 10.65 12.24 -21.85
CA ALA A 286 10.46 13.03 -23.06
C ALA A 286 10.50 12.16 -24.33
N GLU A 287 11.45 11.23 -24.43
CA GLU A 287 11.57 10.31 -25.56
C GLU A 287 10.40 9.34 -25.67
N VAL A 288 9.98 8.75 -24.54
CA VAL A 288 8.89 7.79 -24.46
C VAL A 288 7.53 8.45 -24.73
N SER A 289 7.34 9.72 -24.34
CA SER A 289 6.10 10.47 -24.60
C SER A 289 5.79 10.68 -26.09
N LEU A 290 6.78 10.49 -26.96
CA LEU A 290 6.61 10.54 -28.42
C LEU A 290 6.10 9.21 -29.00
N LEU A 291 5.96 8.17 -28.18
CA LEU A 291 5.40 6.88 -28.57
C LEU A 291 3.89 6.91 -28.22
N ASN A 292 3.03 6.83 -29.23
CA ASN A 292 1.58 6.84 -29.02
C ASN A 292 1.04 5.44 -28.69
N ASP A 293 -0.14 5.40 -28.07
CA ASP A 293 -1.00 4.20 -27.95
C ASP A 293 -0.36 2.97 -27.29
N ASN A 294 0.44 3.17 -26.24
CA ASN A 294 1.02 2.08 -25.46
C ASN A 294 0.74 2.25 -23.94
N SER A 295 0.24 1.21 -23.29
CA SER A 295 -0.10 1.25 -21.86
C SER A 295 1.12 1.46 -20.95
N THR A 296 2.28 0.89 -21.31
CA THR A 296 3.53 1.06 -20.57
C THR A 296 4.04 2.51 -20.67
N VAL A 297 3.83 3.19 -21.80
CA VAL A 297 4.11 4.63 -21.94
C VAL A 297 3.27 5.46 -20.96
N ILE A 298 1.99 5.10 -20.78
CA ILE A 298 1.11 5.77 -19.81
C ILE A 298 1.65 5.57 -18.40
N THR A 299 2.00 4.34 -18.01
CA THR A 299 2.61 4.02 -16.70
C THR A 299 3.88 4.83 -16.47
N LEU A 300 4.82 4.82 -17.42
CA LEU A 300 6.08 5.56 -17.32
C LEU A 300 5.85 7.06 -17.12
N THR A 301 4.97 7.65 -17.92
CA THR A 301 4.63 9.08 -17.83
C THR A 301 4.11 9.47 -16.45
N GLN A 302 3.41 8.56 -15.77
CA GLN A 302 2.72 8.86 -14.52
C GLN A 302 3.63 8.64 -13.31
N ILE A 303 4.48 7.62 -13.35
CA ILE A 303 5.62 7.50 -12.43
C ILE A 303 6.48 8.77 -12.51
N ALA A 304 6.82 9.22 -13.73
CA ALA A 304 7.61 10.43 -13.93
C ALA A 304 6.88 11.69 -13.44
N ARG A 305 5.56 11.81 -13.64
CA ARG A 305 4.77 12.93 -13.13
C ARG A 305 4.76 12.97 -11.60
N ARG A 306 4.60 11.83 -10.94
CA ARG A 306 4.62 11.75 -9.46
C ARG A 306 6.01 12.10 -8.92
N ALA A 307 7.07 11.56 -9.53
CA ALA A 307 8.45 11.90 -9.19
C ALA A 307 8.73 13.40 -9.41
N TRP A 308 8.25 13.97 -10.52
CA TRP A 308 8.40 15.39 -10.82
C TRP A 308 7.69 16.27 -9.79
N MET A 309 6.47 15.92 -9.39
CA MET A 309 5.76 16.62 -8.32
C MET A 309 6.56 16.60 -7.03
N LEU A 310 7.13 15.46 -6.64
CA LEU A 310 7.97 15.36 -5.45
C LEU A 310 9.20 16.27 -5.54
N VAL A 311 9.97 16.16 -6.62
CA VAL A 311 11.21 16.94 -6.80
C VAL A 311 10.93 18.45 -6.83
N THR A 312 9.87 18.88 -7.51
CA THR A 312 9.57 20.31 -7.70
C THR A 312 8.81 20.95 -6.55
N THR A 313 7.97 20.21 -5.82
CA THR A 313 7.19 20.78 -4.71
C THR A 313 7.92 20.69 -3.38
N ALA A 314 8.66 19.60 -3.14
CA ALA A 314 9.41 19.41 -1.89
C ALA A 314 10.87 19.86 -2.00
N GLY A 315 11.40 20.07 -3.21
CA GLY A 315 12.77 20.56 -3.39
C GLY A 315 13.86 19.57 -2.94
N ILE A 316 13.52 18.28 -2.82
CA ILE A 316 14.40 17.25 -2.21
C ILE A 316 15.71 17.02 -2.98
N LEU A 317 15.83 17.49 -4.22
CA LEU A 317 17.04 17.43 -5.05
C LEU A 317 17.65 18.82 -5.32
N SER A 318 17.35 19.82 -4.49
CA SER A 318 17.90 21.17 -4.64
C SER A 318 19.29 21.31 -4.02
N ASP A 319 20.12 22.16 -4.62
CA ASP A 319 21.45 22.48 -4.10
C ASP A 319 21.40 23.05 -2.67
N ASP A 320 20.33 23.78 -2.32
CA ASP A 320 20.12 24.32 -0.97
C ASP A 320 20.04 23.20 0.08
N ILE A 321 19.38 22.08 -0.22
CA ILE A 321 19.31 20.91 0.67
C ILE A 321 20.68 20.22 0.75
N SER A 322 21.41 20.11 -0.36
CA SER A 322 22.76 19.54 -0.35
C SER A 322 23.71 20.33 0.54
N VAL A 323 23.68 21.66 0.44
CA VAL A 323 24.46 22.56 1.30
C VAL A 323 24.06 22.40 2.77
N TRP A 324 22.77 22.31 3.07
CA TRP A 324 22.27 22.10 4.43
C TRP A 324 22.73 20.74 5.00
N LEU A 325 22.62 19.66 4.23
CA LEU A 325 23.08 18.32 4.65
C LEU A 325 24.60 18.29 4.91
N SER A 326 25.42 18.89 4.05
CA SER A 326 26.87 18.96 4.27
C SER A 326 27.23 19.78 5.52
N GLN A 327 26.49 20.84 5.81
CA GLN A 327 26.68 21.61 7.03
C GLN A 327 26.33 20.79 8.27
N LEU A 328 25.20 20.08 8.24
CA LEU A 328 24.79 19.19 9.33
C LEU A 328 25.80 18.07 9.59
N ASP A 329 26.33 17.46 8.54
CA ASP A 329 27.34 16.39 8.65
C ASP A 329 28.65 16.90 9.29
N SER A 330 28.99 18.17 9.03
CA SER A 330 30.18 18.82 9.60
C SER A 330 30.02 19.35 11.04
N LYS A 331 28.79 19.43 11.58
CA LYS A 331 28.53 19.99 12.92
C LYS A 331 28.85 18.96 14.02
N GLU A 332 30.03 19.05 14.61
CA GLU A 332 30.33 18.37 15.88
C GLU A 332 29.83 19.19 17.09
N GLY A 333 28.70 18.78 17.67
CA GLY A 333 28.32 18.99 19.08
C GLY A 333 28.37 20.42 19.64
N GLY A 334 27.23 21.12 19.63
CA GLY A 334 27.10 22.39 20.36
C GLY A 334 25.75 23.11 20.37
N GLU A 335 24.65 22.50 19.90
CA GLU A 335 23.39 23.22 19.67
C GLU A 335 22.29 22.98 20.72
N ASP A 336 21.36 23.94 20.80
CA ASP A 336 20.18 23.92 21.67
C ASP A 336 19.30 22.70 21.35
N GLY A 337 18.90 21.94 22.37
CA GLY A 337 18.24 20.64 22.20
C GLY A 337 16.91 20.70 21.45
N THR A 338 16.28 21.87 21.31
CA THR A 338 15.04 22.03 20.52
C THR A 338 15.32 22.16 19.02
N GLU A 339 16.42 22.82 18.63
CA GLU A 339 16.82 23.01 17.23
C GLU A 339 17.27 21.68 16.63
N VAL A 340 18.04 20.89 17.39
CA VAL A 340 18.48 19.54 17.02
C VAL A 340 17.30 18.60 16.75
N LEU A 341 16.20 18.70 17.50
CA LEU A 341 15.02 17.87 17.30
C LEU A 341 14.28 18.22 16.01
N LEU A 342 14.16 19.51 15.67
CA LEU A 342 13.54 19.96 14.43
C LEU A 342 14.37 19.55 13.21
N GLU A 343 15.69 19.68 13.29
CA GLU A 343 16.61 19.22 12.22
C GLU A 343 16.50 17.71 12.00
N LEU A 344 16.39 16.92 13.07
CA LEU A 344 16.21 15.47 12.99
C LEU A 344 14.87 15.08 12.35
N ASP A 345 13.77 15.76 12.69
CA ASP A 345 12.46 15.53 12.09
C ASP A 345 12.48 15.82 10.58
N ILE A 346 13.12 16.92 10.17
CA ILE A 346 13.30 17.29 8.75
C ILE A 346 14.17 16.25 8.04
N LEU A 347 15.27 15.81 8.67
CA LEU A 347 16.18 14.82 8.11
C LEU A 347 15.46 13.48 7.87
N LEU A 348 14.64 13.04 8.82
CA LEU A 348 13.83 11.82 8.69
C LEU A 348 12.78 11.97 7.57
N GLU A 349 12.07 13.11 7.51
CA GLU A 349 11.13 13.37 6.42
C GLU A 349 11.82 13.35 5.06
N LEU A 350 12.99 13.97 4.95
CA LEU A 350 13.79 13.97 3.72
C LEU A 350 14.22 12.56 3.32
N ASP A 351 14.72 11.75 4.26
CA ASP A 351 15.15 10.38 4.02
C ASP A 351 14.01 9.52 3.43
N ILE A 352 12.82 9.61 4.03
CA ILE A 352 11.61 8.92 3.58
C ILE A 352 11.21 9.36 2.16
N LEU A 353 11.27 10.66 1.87
CA LEU A 353 10.93 11.18 0.55
C LEU A 353 11.95 10.78 -0.52
N LEU A 354 13.24 10.75 -0.18
CA LEU A 354 14.30 10.27 -1.08
C LEU A 354 14.15 8.78 -1.37
N ASP A 355 13.79 7.95 -0.38
CA ASP A 355 13.49 6.53 -0.59
C ASP A 355 12.28 6.30 -1.48
N GLU A 356 11.23 7.12 -1.31
CA GLU A 356 10.07 7.04 -2.19
C GLU A 356 10.41 7.50 -3.61
N LEU A 357 11.26 8.52 -3.77
CA LEU A 357 11.78 8.89 -5.09
C LEU A 357 12.59 7.74 -5.71
N ASN A 358 13.50 7.13 -4.96
CA ASN A 358 14.30 6.00 -5.42
C ASN A 358 13.40 4.84 -5.88
N THR A 359 12.36 4.52 -5.11
CA THR A 359 11.35 3.51 -5.46
C THR A 359 10.67 3.83 -6.78
N MET A 360 10.29 5.09 -7.00
CA MET A 360 9.72 5.53 -8.28
C MET A 360 10.71 5.43 -9.44
N ILE A 361 11.97 5.81 -9.24
CA ILE A 361 13.01 5.72 -10.29
C ILE A 361 13.28 4.26 -10.67
N LEU A 362 13.40 3.35 -9.70
CA LEU A 362 13.59 1.93 -9.95
C LEU A 362 12.37 1.30 -10.65
N SER A 363 11.16 1.68 -10.25
CA SER A 363 9.94 1.26 -10.93
C SER A 363 9.89 1.76 -12.37
N TYR A 364 10.26 3.02 -12.62
CA TYR A 364 10.37 3.60 -13.96
C TYR A 364 11.37 2.82 -14.81
N GLN A 365 12.55 2.51 -14.27
CA GLN A 365 13.58 1.72 -14.94
C GLN A 365 13.04 0.36 -15.38
N GLN A 366 12.40 -0.38 -14.48
CA GLN A 366 11.87 -1.71 -14.77
C GLN A 366 10.84 -1.69 -15.91
N HIS A 367 9.94 -0.70 -15.91
CA HIS A 367 8.94 -0.55 -16.98
C HIS A 367 9.58 -0.12 -18.31
N LEU A 368 10.62 0.73 -18.25
CA LEU A 368 11.36 1.16 -19.44
C LEU A 368 12.13 -0.02 -20.05
N GLU A 369 12.77 -0.84 -19.22
CA GLU A 369 13.45 -2.06 -19.64
C GLU A 369 12.47 -2.97 -20.40
N GLY A 370 11.30 -3.26 -19.81
CA GLY A 370 10.24 -4.03 -20.48
C GLY A 370 9.80 -3.44 -21.81
N LEU A 371 9.60 -2.11 -21.89
CA LEU A 371 9.25 -1.41 -23.12
C LEU A 371 10.33 -1.57 -24.21
N THR A 372 11.61 -1.47 -23.83
CA THR A 372 12.74 -1.59 -24.78
C THR A 372 12.98 -3.02 -25.26
N GLN A 373 12.56 -4.02 -24.49
CA GLN A 373 12.63 -5.44 -24.87
C GLN A 373 11.41 -5.88 -25.71
N ASP A 374 10.28 -5.17 -25.61
CA ASP A 374 9.08 -5.46 -26.39
C ASP A 374 9.26 -5.06 -27.87
N LEU A 375 9.38 -6.09 -28.72
CA LEU A 375 9.53 -5.96 -30.17
C LEU A 375 8.23 -5.55 -30.88
N SER A 376 7.07 -5.62 -30.21
CA SER A 376 5.79 -5.19 -30.77
C SER A 376 5.64 -3.66 -30.78
N VAL A 377 6.43 -2.95 -29.96
CA VAL A 377 6.40 -1.49 -29.90
C VAL A 377 7.14 -0.90 -31.10
N GLU A 378 6.43 -0.18 -31.95
CA GLU A 378 7.01 0.48 -33.12
C GLU A 378 7.89 1.68 -32.72
N MET A 379 9.22 1.55 -32.92
CA MET A 379 10.18 2.64 -32.78
C MET A 379 11.44 2.36 -33.62
N SER A 380 12.14 3.42 -34.04
CA SER A 380 13.42 3.26 -34.76
C SER A 380 14.50 2.60 -33.90
N GLU A 381 15.43 1.86 -34.51
CA GLU A 381 16.56 1.23 -33.80
C GLU A 381 17.40 2.23 -33.00
N SER A 382 17.67 3.42 -33.57
CA SER A 382 18.41 4.48 -32.89
C SER A 382 17.69 4.96 -31.62
N LYS A 383 16.36 5.11 -31.67
CA LYS A 383 15.56 5.49 -30.51
C LYS A 383 15.56 4.39 -29.45
N ARG A 384 15.41 3.12 -29.87
CA ARG A 384 15.47 1.98 -28.95
C ARG A 384 16.82 1.91 -28.24
N ALA A 385 17.93 2.05 -28.97
CA ALA A 385 19.27 2.10 -28.40
C ALA A 385 19.42 3.26 -27.39
N SER A 386 18.95 4.46 -27.75
CA SER A 386 18.98 5.59 -26.82
C SER A 386 18.17 5.36 -25.55
N LEU A 387 17.02 4.69 -25.62
CA LEU A 387 16.21 4.35 -24.45
C LEU A 387 16.86 3.28 -23.58
N VAL A 388 17.57 2.32 -24.18
CA VAL A 388 18.37 1.32 -23.45
C VAL A 388 19.49 1.99 -22.67
N ASP A 389 20.23 2.92 -23.28
CA ASP A 389 21.30 3.66 -22.60
C ASP A 389 20.75 4.48 -21.43
N LEU A 390 19.62 5.17 -21.64
CA LEU A 390 18.94 5.91 -20.57
C LEU A 390 18.45 4.99 -19.46
N CYS A 391 17.90 3.82 -19.80
CA CYS A 391 17.46 2.83 -18.82
C CYS A 391 18.62 2.36 -17.94
N TYR A 392 19.81 2.16 -18.52
CA TYR A 392 21.01 1.82 -17.77
C TYR A 392 21.42 2.95 -16.82
N SER A 393 21.54 4.18 -17.30
CA SER A 393 21.91 5.34 -16.45
C SER A 393 20.88 5.67 -15.37
N ILE A 394 19.59 5.35 -15.59
CA ILE A 394 18.54 5.45 -14.56
C ILE A 394 18.76 4.42 -13.45
N GLY A 395 19.36 3.27 -13.72
CA GLY A 395 19.60 2.22 -12.73
C GLY A 395 20.96 2.25 -12.05
N GLU A 396 21.90 3.03 -12.60
CA GLU A 396 23.28 3.07 -12.14
C GLU A 396 23.37 3.71 -10.74
N GLN A 397 23.90 2.95 -9.77
CA GLN A 397 24.39 3.50 -8.51
C GLN A 397 25.86 3.82 -8.70
N LEU A 398 26.18 5.11 -8.80
CA LEU A 398 27.56 5.57 -8.82
C LEU A 398 28.07 5.59 -7.38
N GLU A 399 29.20 4.93 -7.13
CA GLU A 399 29.94 5.13 -5.88
C GLU A 399 30.35 6.62 -5.80
N THR A 400 29.90 7.30 -4.75
CA THR A 400 30.41 8.63 -4.41
C THR A 400 31.87 8.45 -4.00
N PHE A 401 32.78 8.69 -4.95
CA PHE A 401 34.21 8.72 -4.63
C PHE A 401 34.45 9.88 -3.66
N ASP A 402 34.83 9.54 -2.43
CA ASP A 402 35.35 10.52 -1.49
C ASP A 402 36.68 11.07 -2.05
N LEU A 403 36.65 12.32 -2.51
CA LEU A 403 37.83 13.00 -3.04
C LEU A 403 38.93 13.13 -1.98
N ASP A 404 38.59 13.05 -0.69
CA ASP A 404 39.56 13.07 0.40
C ASP A 404 40.38 11.76 0.45
N GLU A 405 39.79 10.61 0.12
CA GLU A 405 40.49 9.33 0.02
C GLU A 405 41.46 9.31 -1.18
N PHE A 406 41.09 9.97 -2.28
CA PHE A 406 41.93 10.11 -3.48
C PHE A 406 43.11 11.08 -3.25
N THR A 407 42.93 12.09 -2.40
CA THR A 407 44.00 13.04 -2.05
C THR A 407 45.06 12.38 -1.16
N ILE A 408 44.67 11.47 -0.26
CA ILE A 408 45.61 10.69 0.56
C ILE A 408 46.45 9.73 -0.31
N LEU A 409 45.84 9.10 -1.31
CA LEU A 409 46.55 8.18 -2.23
C LEU A 409 47.55 8.90 -3.16
N ASN A 410 47.27 10.15 -3.55
CA ASN A 410 48.19 10.94 -4.40
C ASN A 410 49.22 11.78 -3.62
N MET A 411 49.17 11.79 -2.28
CA MET A 411 50.21 12.39 -1.43
C MET A 411 51.23 11.37 -0.90
N CYS A 412 51.08 10.10 -1.26
CA CYS A 412 52.00 9.01 -0.89
C CYS A 412 53.02 8.63 -1.99
N ASP A 413 53.13 9.40 -3.08
CA ASP A 413 54.18 9.25 -4.09
C ASP A 413 55.34 10.25 -3.93
#